data_AF-A0A7Y1VAU8-F1
#
_entry.id   AF-A0A7Y1VAU8-F1
#
_cell.length_a   1.000
_cell.length_b   1.000
_cell.length_c   1.000
_cell.angle_alpha   90.00
_cell.angle_beta   90.00
_cell.angle_gamma   90.00
#
_symmetry.space_group_name_H-M   'P 1'
#
loop_
_entity.id
_entity.type
_entity.pdbx_description
1 polymer ?
#
loop_
_entity_poly.entity_id
_entity_poly.type
_entity_poly.pdbx_seq_one_letter_code
_entity_poly.pdbx_strand_id
1 'polypeptide(L)'
;MIGENKDSEASDAIIRIVDEEDARPVWIGIWGGPQEVDQAIWKVQKTRSPEDLDAFLDKLRIFMIGLGNKAGQDGSGQWLLDNFPNLLIVVSQKTYGGMFAQKSPLGNIKWIDANIRKGHGPLGAIYP
;
A
#
# COMPACT_ATOMS: atom_id res chain seq x y z
N MET A 1 7.82 -1.56 12.84
CA MET A 1 8.93 -2.47 13.23
C MET A 1 8.66 -3.83 12.63
N ILE A 2 9.68 -4.46 12.04
CA ILE A 2 9.61 -5.80 11.45
C ILE A 2 10.41 -6.81 12.29
N GLY A 3 10.06 -8.09 12.23
CA GLY A 3 10.83 -9.16 12.86
C GLY A 3 9.99 -10.16 13.65
N GLU A 4 10.69 -10.95 14.46
CA GLU A 4 10.06 -11.94 15.34
C GLU A 4 9.01 -11.29 16.25
N ASN A 5 7.86 -11.95 16.39
CA ASN A 5 6.73 -11.49 17.21
C ASN A 5 6.18 -10.10 16.81
N LYS A 6 6.32 -9.71 15.54
CA LYS A 6 5.75 -8.48 14.97
C LYS A 6 4.62 -8.72 13.96
N ASP A 7 4.18 -9.97 13.85
CA ASP A 7 3.02 -10.32 13.04
C ASP A 7 1.78 -9.54 13.51
N SER A 8 0.99 -9.11 12.54
CA SER A 8 -0.30 -8.47 12.74
C SER A 8 -1.37 -9.20 11.94
N GLU A 9 -2.64 -8.94 12.28
CA GLU A 9 -3.77 -9.44 11.48
C GLU A 9 -3.62 -9.07 10.00
N ALA A 10 -3.10 -7.87 9.71
CA ALA A 10 -2.89 -7.38 8.36
C ALA A 10 -1.74 -8.13 7.64
N SER A 11 -0.59 -8.35 8.29
CA SER A 11 0.51 -9.10 7.66
C SER A 11 0.12 -10.56 7.38
N ASP A 12 -0.61 -11.19 8.30
CA ASP A 12 -1.12 -12.56 8.10
C ASP A 12 -2.19 -12.62 7.00
N ALA A 13 -3.06 -11.62 6.92
CA ALA A 13 -4.05 -11.52 5.85
C ALA A 13 -3.40 -11.35 4.47
N ILE A 14 -2.34 -10.53 4.37
CA ILE A 14 -1.57 -10.37 3.12
C ILE A 14 -1.03 -11.72 2.67
N ILE A 15 -0.39 -12.48 3.58
CA ILE A 15 0.16 -13.80 3.25
C ILE A 15 -0.94 -14.72 2.74
N ARG A 16 -2.05 -14.83 3.49
CA ARG A 16 -3.18 -15.67 3.13
C ARG A 16 -3.73 -15.34 1.74
N ILE A 17 -3.94 -14.05 1.43
CA ILE A 17 -4.53 -13.60 0.16
C ILE A 17 -3.57 -13.88 -1.01
N VAL A 18 -2.26 -13.64 -0.82
CA VAL A 18 -1.27 -13.92 -1.87
C VAL A 18 -1.17 -15.44 -2.12
N ASP A 19 -1.32 -16.27 -1.08
CA ASP A 19 -1.28 -17.73 -1.19
C ASP A 19 -2.56 -18.36 -1.78
N GLU A 20 -3.64 -17.61 -1.97
CA GLU A 20 -4.88 -18.17 -2.54
C GLU A 20 -4.62 -18.79 -3.93
N GLU A 21 -5.33 -19.88 -4.25
CA GLU A 21 -5.26 -20.55 -5.57
C GLU A 21 -5.98 -19.73 -6.66
N ASP A 22 -5.46 -18.54 -6.91
CA ASP A 22 -5.87 -17.58 -7.92
C ASP A 22 -4.64 -17.14 -8.71
N ALA A 23 -4.68 -17.28 -10.03
CA ALA A 23 -3.54 -16.93 -10.89
C ALA A 23 -3.30 -15.41 -11.03
N ARG A 24 -4.25 -14.57 -10.57
CA ARG A 24 -4.13 -13.11 -10.67
C ARG A 24 -3.14 -12.57 -9.63
N PRO A 25 -2.34 -11.56 -9.98
CA PRO A 25 -1.49 -10.89 -9.00
C PRO A 25 -2.32 -10.09 -8.00
N VAL A 26 -1.78 -9.90 -6.79
CA VAL A 26 -2.39 -9.10 -5.73
C VAL A 26 -1.71 -7.73 -5.69
N TRP A 27 -2.49 -6.67 -5.79
CA TRP A 27 -1.99 -5.30 -5.64
C TRP A 27 -2.23 -4.79 -4.22
N ILE A 28 -1.18 -4.30 -3.57
CA ILE A 28 -1.26 -3.61 -2.30
C ILE A 28 -1.02 -2.11 -2.51
N GLY A 29 -2.02 -1.30 -2.17
CA GLY A 29 -1.94 0.15 -2.14
C GLY A 29 -1.42 0.64 -0.80
N ILE A 30 -0.27 1.31 -0.79
CA ILE A 30 0.39 1.81 0.42
C ILE A 30 0.20 3.32 0.49
N TRP A 31 -0.77 3.74 1.30
CA TRP A 31 -1.15 5.15 1.45
C TRP A 31 -0.39 5.85 2.59
N GLY A 32 0.34 5.09 3.41
CA GLY A 32 1.21 5.54 4.49
C GLY A 32 2.57 4.85 4.43
N GLY A 33 2.88 4.02 5.43
CA GLY A 33 4.08 3.17 5.48
C GLY A 33 3.81 1.72 5.03
N PRO A 34 4.82 0.97 4.56
CA PRO A 34 4.65 -0.40 4.09
C PRO A 34 4.83 -1.48 5.18
N GLN A 35 4.88 -1.11 6.46
CA GLN A 35 5.23 -2.01 7.57
C GLN A 35 4.55 -3.40 7.52
N GLU A 36 3.25 -3.47 7.24
CA GLU A 36 2.50 -4.74 7.21
C GLU A 36 2.94 -5.64 6.06
N VAL A 37 3.28 -5.04 4.91
CA VAL A 37 3.82 -5.75 3.75
C VAL A 37 5.25 -6.20 4.02
N ASP A 38 6.05 -5.32 4.62
CA ASP A 38 7.43 -5.65 5.01
C ASP A 38 7.46 -6.84 5.96
N GLN A 39 6.56 -6.84 6.95
CA GLN A 39 6.43 -7.94 7.91
C GLN A 39 5.95 -9.23 7.23
N ALA A 40 5.00 -9.15 6.29
CA ALA A 40 4.52 -10.31 5.54
C ALA A 40 5.67 -10.97 4.74
N ILE A 41 6.44 -10.16 3.99
CA ILE A 41 7.58 -10.64 3.21
C ILE A 41 8.67 -11.19 4.15
N TRP A 42 8.96 -10.50 5.25
CA TRP A 42 9.92 -10.97 6.25
C TRP A 42 9.53 -12.35 6.79
N LYS A 43 8.26 -12.56 7.15
CA LYS A 43 7.78 -13.85 7.67
C LYS A 43 7.88 -14.96 6.62
N VAL A 44 7.49 -14.69 5.37
CA VAL A 44 7.63 -15.65 4.27
C VAL A 44 9.10 -16.02 4.06
N GLN A 45 10.00 -15.03 4.01
CA GLN A 45 11.45 -15.24 3.89
C GLN A 45 12.02 -16.09 5.04
N LYS A 46 11.49 -15.97 6.26
CA LYS A 46 12.00 -16.72 7.42
C LYS A 46 11.41 -18.11 7.58
N THR A 47 10.27 -18.39 6.96
CA THR A 47 9.51 -19.62 7.21
C THR A 47 9.37 -20.54 6.00
N ARG A 48 9.69 -20.06 4.79
CA ARG A 48 9.59 -20.82 3.54
C ARG A 48 10.93 -20.97 2.84
N SER A 49 10.97 -21.80 1.79
CA SER A 49 12.14 -21.92 0.94
C SER A 49 12.36 -20.66 0.10
N PRO A 50 13.56 -20.46 -0.48
CA PRO A 50 13.81 -19.39 -1.43
C PRO A 50 12.86 -19.41 -2.64
N GLU A 51 12.54 -20.59 -3.16
CA GLU A 51 11.63 -20.75 -4.31
C GLU A 51 10.20 -20.34 -3.97
N ASP A 52 9.73 -20.68 -2.76
CA ASP A 52 8.42 -20.27 -2.27
C ASP A 52 8.35 -18.75 -2.01
N LEU A 53 9.46 -18.14 -1.56
CA LEU A 53 9.56 -16.69 -1.43
C LEU A 53 9.49 -16.02 -2.82
N ASP A 54 10.23 -16.53 -3.80
CA ASP A 54 10.21 -15.99 -5.15
C ASP A 54 8.80 -16.10 -5.77
N ALA A 55 8.12 -17.24 -5.63
CA ALA A 55 6.74 -17.41 -6.07
C ALA A 55 5.77 -16.45 -5.38
N PHE A 56 5.95 -16.21 -4.07
CA PHE A 56 5.17 -15.25 -3.30
C PHE A 56 5.36 -13.81 -3.83
N LEU A 57 6.61 -13.40 -4.06
CA LEU A 57 6.95 -12.08 -4.58
C LEU A 57 6.47 -11.89 -6.04
N ASP A 58 6.54 -12.94 -6.86
CA ASP A 58 6.09 -12.93 -8.25
C ASP A 58 4.60 -12.66 -8.40
N LYS A 59 3.79 -13.00 -7.39
CA LYS A 59 2.35 -12.71 -7.36
C LYS A 59 2.01 -11.37 -6.71
N LEU A 60 2.91 -10.78 -5.94
CA LEU A 60 2.68 -9.52 -5.22
C LEU A 60 3.05 -8.29 -6.07
N ARG A 61 2.24 -7.24 -6.01
CA ARG A 61 2.50 -5.94 -6.66
C ARG A 61 2.25 -4.82 -5.66
N ILE A 62 3.12 -3.82 -5.64
CA ILE A 62 2.98 -2.68 -4.72
C ILE A 62 2.78 -1.38 -5.50
N PHE A 63 1.75 -0.62 -5.11
CA PHE A 63 1.64 0.79 -5.46
C PHE A 63 1.78 1.62 -4.18
N MET A 64 2.87 2.37 -4.06
CA MET A 64 3.22 3.11 -2.85
C MET A 64 3.21 4.62 -3.08
N ILE A 65 2.52 5.35 -2.21
CA ILE A 65 2.54 6.81 -2.17
C ILE A 65 3.82 7.23 -1.45
N GLY A 66 4.77 7.80 -2.20
CA GLY A 66 6.02 8.33 -1.65
C GLY A 66 5.84 9.70 -1.02
N LEU A 67 6.89 10.18 -0.35
CA LEU A 67 6.98 11.56 0.17
C LEU A 67 8.14 12.29 -0.50
N GLY A 68 7.85 13.01 -1.58
CA GLY A 68 8.87 13.65 -2.41
C GLY A 68 9.76 12.60 -3.07
N ASN A 69 11.05 12.58 -2.71
CA ASN A 69 12.02 11.59 -3.21
C ASN A 69 12.09 10.30 -2.37
N LYS A 70 11.28 10.17 -1.31
CA LYS A 70 11.29 9.00 -0.43
C LYS A 70 10.31 7.92 -0.90
N ALA A 71 10.74 6.66 -0.78
CA ALA A 71 9.91 5.49 -0.97
C ALA A 71 9.09 5.23 0.32
N GLY A 72 7.80 5.56 0.27
CA GLY A 72 6.89 5.46 1.41
C GLY A 72 6.98 6.63 2.40
N GLN A 73 6.14 6.60 3.44
CA GLN A 73 6.00 7.70 4.41
C GLN A 73 6.61 7.40 5.79
N ASP A 74 7.00 6.16 6.08
CA ASP A 74 7.60 5.75 7.36
C ASP A 74 9.11 5.44 7.28
N GLY A 75 9.69 5.46 6.08
CA GLY A 75 11.11 5.23 5.82
C GLY A 75 11.51 3.77 5.59
N SER A 76 10.62 2.78 5.75
CA SER A 76 10.96 1.38 5.47
C SER A 76 10.76 0.98 4.01
N GLY A 77 10.06 1.80 3.21
CA GLY A 77 9.86 1.51 1.78
C GLY A 77 11.14 1.43 0.95
N GLN A 78 12.25 2.03 1.41
CA GLN A 78 13.56 1.86 0.76
C GLN A 78 14.12 0.44 0.96
N TRP A 79 13.89 -0.18 2.13
CA TRP A 79 14.32 -1.54 2.39
C TRP A 79 13.71 -2.53 1.40
N LEU A 80 12.43 -2.36 1.04
CA LEU A 80 11.79 -3.17 0.01
C LEU A 80 12.51 -3.07 -1.34
N LEU A 81 12.81 -1.83 -1.78
CA LEU A 81 13.48 -1.58 -3.05
C LEU A 81 14.88 -2.20 -3.08
N ASP A 82 15.60 -2.13 -1.96
CA ASP A 82 16.99 -2.60 -1.87
C ASP A 82 17.08 -4.13 -1.77
N ASN A 83 16.10 -4.79 -1.14
CA ASN A 83 16.18 -6.22 -0.79
C ASN A 83 15.38 -7.12 -1.74
N PHE A 84 14.39 -6.59 -2.47
CA PHE A 84 13.52 -7.38 -3.33
C PHE A 84 13.42 -6.76 -4.74
N PRO A 85 14.52 -6.74 -5.52
CA PRO A 85 14.54 -6.11 -6.85
C PRO A 85 13.60 -6.79 -7.85
N ASN A 86 13.18 -8.03 -7.60
CA ASN A 86 12.22 -8.76 -8.44
C ASN A 86 10.76 -8.44 -8.10
N LEU A 87 10.49 -7.79 -6.95
CA LEU A 87 9.16 -7.35 -6.59
C LEU A 87 8.81 -6.09 -7.38
N LEU A 88 7.70 -6.12 -8.13
CA LEU A 88 7.25 -4.94 -8.86
C LEU A 88 6.63 -3.93 -7.88
N ILE A 89 7.34 -2.81 -7.73
CA ILE A 89 6.96 -1.68 -6.88
C ILE A 89 6.86 -0.42 -7.73
N VAL A 90 5.68 0.22 -7.73
CA VAL A 90 5.48 1.56 -8.27
C VAL A 90 5.50 2.55 -7.11
N VAL A 91 6.48 3.46 -7.10
CA VAL A 91 6.54 4.57 -6.13
C VAL A 91 6.04 5.85 -6.78
N SER A 92 4.86 6.30 -6.37
CA SER A 92 4.28 7.54 -6.87
C SER A 92 4.78 8.73 -6.05
N GLN A 93 5.76 9.44 -6.61
CA GLN A 93 6.44 10.58 -5.98
C GLN A 93 5.70 11.92 -6.13
N LYS A 94 4.76 12.01 -7.09
CA LYS A 94 4.01 13.24 -7.43
C LYS A 94 2.50 13.05 -7.23
N THR A 95 2.10 12.62 -6.03
CA THR A 95 0.71 12.21 -5.73
C THR A 95 -0.10 13.26 -4.95
N TYR A 96 0.55 14.22 -4.30
CA TYR A 96 -0.09 15.22 -3.43
C TYR A 96 -0.88 16.30 -4.19
N GLY A 97 -1.30 16.02 -5.42
CA GLY A 97 -2.22 16.87 -6.17
C GLY A 97 -3.70 16.60 -5.90
N GLY A 98 -4.05 15.57 -5.13
CA GLY A 98 -5.44 15.15 -4.94
C GLY A 98 -6.29 15.99 -3.97
N MET A 99 -7.56 16.14 -4.35
CA MET A 99 -8.80 16.60 -3.67
C MET A 99 -8.85 17.78 -2.67
N PHE A 100 -7.82 18.11 -1.89
CA PHE A 100 -8.05 18.96 -0.70
C PHE A 100 -7.42 20.35 -0.70
N ALA A 101 -6.58 20.69 -1.68
CA ALA A 101 -5.87 21.96 -1.64
C ALA A 101 -5.35 22.44 -3.00
N GLN A 102 -5.95 21.99 -4.11
CA GLN A 102 -5.59 22.55 -5.40
C GLN A 102 -6.36 23.83 -5.65
N LYS A 103 -5.71 24.81 -6.28
CA LYS A 103 -6.37 25.94 -6.94
C LYS A 103 -7.08 25.44 -8.20
N SER A 104 -8.10 24.60 -8.02
CA SER A 104 -8.87 23.95 -9.09
C SER A 104 -10.38 24.06 -8.82
N PRO A 105 -11.20 24.25 -9.86
CA PRO A 105 -12.67 24.24 -9.74
C PRO A 105 -13.24 22.95 -9.13
N LEU A 106 -12.53 21.82 -9.29
CA LEU A 106 -12.95 20.49 -8.82
C LEU A 106 -12.26 20.05 -7.53
N GLY A 107 -11.26 20.81 -7.05
CA GLY A 107 -10.43 20.46 -5.89
C GLY A 107 -10.60 21.41 -4.71
N ASN A 108 -11.80 21.95 -4.52
CA ASN A 108 -12.12 22.87 -3.43
C ASN A 108 -13.34 22.42 -2.63
N ILE A 109 -13.45 22.92 -1.40
CA ILE A 109 -14.49 22.50 -0.45
C ILE A 109 -15.91 22.74 -0.94
N LYS A 110 -16.16 23.80 -1.73
CA LYS A 110 -17.51 24.09 -2.25
C LYS A 110 -17.96 23.00 -3.23
N TRP A 111 -17.06 22.56 -4.11
CA TRP A 111 -17.37 21.48 -5.05
C TRP A 111 -17.57 20.14 -4.31
N ILE A 112 -16.70 19.82 -3.36
CA ILE A 112 -16.79 18.59 -2.56
C ILE A 112 -18.10 18.56 -1.76
N ASP A 113 -18.48 19.66 -1.13
CA ASP A 113 -19.72 19.76 -0.38
C ASP A 113 -20.94 19.50 -1.27
N ALA A 114 -21.00 20.15 -2.43
CA ALA A 114 -22.13 20.06 -3.34
C ALA A 114 -22.26 18.70 -4.02
N ASN A 115 -21.15 18.00 -4.27
CA ASN A 115 -21.13 16.80 -5.11
C ASN A 115 -20.80 15.50 -4.37
N ILE A 116 -20.25 15.58 -3.15
CA ILE A 116 -19.78 14.41 -2.39
C ILE A 116 -20.35 14.37 -0.97
N ARG A 117 -20.26 15.47 -0.20
CA ARG A 117 -20.54 15.41 1.26
C ARG A 117 -22.00 15.66 1.64
N LYS A 118 -22.59 16.75 1.14
CA LYS A 118 -23.88 17.24 1.64
C LYS A 118 -25.01 16.69 0.78
N GLY A 119 -25.87 15.87 1.39
CA GLY A 119 -27.06 15.32 0.73
C GLY A 119 -26.81 14.07 -0.12
N HIS A 120 -25.61 13.47 -0.08
CA HIS A 120 -25.22 12.29 -0.88
C HIS A 120 -25.11 10.99 -0.05
N GLY A 121 -25.96 10.86 0.97
CA GLY A 121 -26.09 9.65 1.77
C GLY A 121 -24.96 9.39 2.79
N PRO A 122 -24.95 8.20 3.42
CA PRO A 122 -24.08 7.91 4.56
C PRO A 122 -22.58 7.96 4.27
N LEU A 123 -22.14 7.51 3.07
CA LEU A 123 -20.74 7.57 2.67
C LEU A 123 -20.27 9.02 2.46
N GLY A 124 -21.12 9.86 1.88
CA GLY A 124 -20.86 11.29 1.76
C GLY A 124 -20.75 11.98 3.11
N ALA A 125 -21.60 11.58 4.08
CA ALA A 125 -21.63 12.17 5.41
C ALA A 125 -20.35 11.91 6.24
N ILE A 126 -19.62 10.83 5.96
CA ILE A 126 -18.35 10.50 6.61
C ILE A 126 -17.12 10.92 5.79
N TYR A 127 -17.32 11.48 4.60
CA TYR A 127 -16.22 12.03 3.79
C TYR A 127 -15.76 13.37 4.41
N PRO A 128 -14.48 13.50 4.81
CA PRO A 128 -13.99 14.62 5.62
C PRO A 128 -14.01 15.98 4.91
#